data_AF-A0A2H0GCP8-F1
#
_entry.id   AF-A0A2H0GCP8-F1
#
_cell.length_a   1.000
_cell.length_b   1.000
_cell.length_c   1.000
_cell.angle_alpha   90.00
_cell.angle_beta   90.00
_cell.angle_gamma   90.00
#
_symmetry.space_group_name_H-M   'P 1'
#
loop_
_entity.id
_entity.type
_entity.pdbx_description
1 polymer ?
#
loop_
_entity_poly.entity_id
_entity_poly.type
_entity_poly.pdbx_seq_one_letter_code
_entity_poly.pdbx_strand_id
1 'polypeptide(L)'
;MKEVTFLKQNAEKWEMFEHQLFQKEKQNADDAANLFIEITNDLSYSKTHYPNSKTTQYLNSLASKVHHSIYQNKKESNKRMLSFWKTELPLVVKTHHKQLFISFVIFFISCLIGWFSAKYDDSFVRLILGDTYVNMTLENIENNDPMAVYKSSKEVDMFLGITINNVRVSFLVFILGLFFSVGSGFLLFSNGVMLGSFQYFFLAKGLFLESFLTIWIHGTLEISAIIIAGGAGIVLGNSILFPKTFSRGESFIMGAKNGLKIIIGIVPIFIVAGFLEGFVTRHTDMPIYLSLFIILGSFSFVIWYFIIYPRTIKNF
;
A
#
# COMPACT_ATOMS: atom_id res chain seq x y z
N MET A 1 16.79 47.85 -31.56
CA MET A 1 16.92 47.22 -32.90
C MET A 1 15.65 47.48 -33.70
N LYS A 2 15.65 47.45 -35.05
CA LYS A 2 14.39 47.43 -35.83
C LYS A 2 13.88 45.99 -35.92
N GLU A 3 12.57 45.78 -35.92
CA GLU A 3 11.96 44.43 -35.93
C GLU A 3 12.50 43.54 -37.06
N VAL A 4 12.68 44.11 -38.26
CA VAL A 4 13.20 43.40 -39.43
C VAL A 4 14.63 42.88 -39.20
N THR A 5 15.47 43.61 -38.47
CA THR A 5 16.83 43.19 -38.14
C THR A 5 16.82 42.09 -37.08
N PHE A 6 15.93 42.21 -36.08
CA PHE A 6 15.73 41.19 -35.06
C PHE A 6 15.24 39.87 -35.68
N LEU A 7 14.30 39.95 -36.62
CA LEU A 7 13.79 38.79 -37.35
C LEU A 7 14.89 38.15 -38.20
N LYS A 8 15.65 38.94 -38.97
CA LYS A 8 16.76 38.41 -39.78
C LYS A 8 17.84 37.70 -38.96
N GLN A 9 18.10 38.14 -37.73
CA GLN A 9 19.13 37.54 -36.88
C GLN A 9 18.69 36.22 -36.24
N ASN A 10 17.39 36.06 -35.95
CA ASN A 10 16.89 34.94 -35.15
C ASN A 10 16.00 33.96 -35.94
N ALA A 11 15.58 34.30 -37.16
CA ALA A 11 14.67 33.45 -37.95
C ALA A 11 15.24 32.06 -38.24
N GLU A 12 16.50 31.97 -38.66
CA GLU A 12 17.17 30.68 -38.95
C GLU A 12 17.21 29.78 -37.72
N LYS A 13 17.52 30.38 -36.56
CA LYS A 13 17.52 29.71 -35.26
C LYS A 13 16.13 29.19 -34.90
N TRP A 14 15.08 30.00 -35.04
CA TRP A 14 13.71 29.58 -34.73
C TRP A 14 13.21 28.47 -35.68
N GLU A 15 13.60 28.52 -36.96
CA GLU A 15 13.26 27.50 -37.95
C GLU A 15 13.95 26.16 -37.66
N MET A 16 15.24 26.19 -37.31
CA MET A 16 15.97 25.00 -36.85
C MET A 16 15.30 24.35 -35.64
N PHE A 17 14.84 25.16 -34.69
CA PHE A 17 14.16 24.69 -33.49
C PHE A 17 12.79 24.10 -33.77
N GLU A 18 12.01 24.74 -34.63
CA GLU A 18 10.73 24.22 -35.08
C GLU A 18 10.92 22.86 -35.76
N HIS A 19 11.95 22.72 -36.60
CA HIS A 19 12.30 21.46 -37.25
C HIS A 19 12.72 20.36 -36.25
N GLN A 20 13.54 20.69 -35.25
CA GLN A 20 13.95 19.78 -34.18
C GLN A 20 12.77 19.33 -33.29
N LEU A 21 11.73 20.16 -33.14
CA LEU A 21 10.51 19.81 -32.41
C LEU A 21 9.59 18.87 -33.21
N PHE A 22 9.55 19.01 -34.53
CA PHE A 22 8.65 18.24 -35.39
C PHE A 22 9.25 16.93 -35.91
N GLN A 23 10.57 16.82 -35.99
CA GLN A 23 11.22 15.51 -36.16
C GLN A 23 11.29 14.81 -34.81
N LYS A 24 10.55 13.70 -34.67
CA LYS A 24 10.49 12.83 -33.47
C LYS A 24 11.82 12.15 -33.11
N GLU A 25 12.96 12.77 -33.36
CA GLU A 25 14.22 12.31 -32.80
C GLU A 25 14.19 12.50 -31.28
N LYS A 26 14.80 11.57 -30.56
CA LYS A 26 14.85 11.59 -29.08
C LYS A 26 15.52 12.89 -28.61
N GLN A 27 14.74 13.92 -28.35
CA GLN A 27 15.24 15.14 -27.71
C GLN A 27 15.78 14.78 -26.34
N ASN A 28 17.03 15.16 -26.08
CA ASN A 28 17.58 15.18 -24.74
C ASN A 28 16.82 16.27 -23.95
N ALA A 29 16.42 15.97 -22.71
CA ALA A 29 15.58 16.88 -21.92
C ALA A 29 16.29 18.21 -21.64
N ASP A 30 17.62 18.18 -21.55
CA ASP A 30 18.46 19.36 -21.35
C ASP A 30 18.46 20.29 -22.57
N ASP A 31 18.47 19.73 -23.78
CA ASP A 31 18.45 20.51 -25.03
C ASP A 31 17.10 21.22 -25.21
N ALA A 32 16.01 20.54 -24.87
CA ALA A 32 14.66 21.13 -24.88
C ALA A 32 14.52 22.25 -23.82
N ALA A 33 15.12 22.09 -22.65
CA ALA A 33 15.11 23.12 -21.60
C ALA A 33 15.91 24.37 -22.00
N ASN A 34 17.10 24.19 -22.57
CA ASN A 34 17.92 25.29 -23.10
C ASN A 34 17.18 26.04 -24.20
N LEU A 35 16.56 25.30 -25.12
CA LEU A 35 15.73 25.82 -26.19
C LEU A 35 14.57 26.68 -25.65
N PHE A 36 13.88 26.21 -24.61
CA PHE A 36 12.79 26.95 -23.99
C PHE A 36 13.25 28.27 -23.37
N ILE A 37 14.41 28.29 -22.70
CA ILE A 37 14.98 29.51 -22.12
C ILE A 37 15.25 30.54 -23.21
N GLU A 38 15.86 30.12 -24.32
CA GLU A 38 16.20 31.02 -25.42
C GLU A 38 14.96 31.63 -26.10
N ILE A 39 13.94 30.82 -26.41
CA ILE A 39 12.68 31.32 -27.00
C ILE A 39 11.97 32.26 -26.03
N THR A 40 12.00 31.98 -24.74
CA THR A 40 11.36 32.83 -23.72
C THR A 40 12.07 34.18 -23.58
N ASN A 41 13.40 34.21 -23.74
CA ASN A 41 14.18 35.44 -23.79
C ASN A 41 13.82 36.27 -25.03
N ASP A 42 13.78 35.65 -26.22
CA ASP A 42 13.42 36.32 -27.47
C ASP A 42 11.96 36.83 -27.43
N LEU A 43 11.06 36.04 -26.87
CA LEU A 43 9.65 36.42 -26.65
C LEU A 43 9.55 37.62 -25.71
N SER A 44 10.32 37.65 -24.62
CA SER A 44 10.32 38.75 -23.66
C SER A 44 10.81 40.05 -24.33
N TYR A 45 11.90 39.96 -25.10
CA TYR A 45 12.40 41.09 -25.89
C TYR A 45 11.35 41.59 -26.90
N SER A 46 10.72 40.68 -27.64
CA SER A 46 9.69 40.99 -28.64
C SER A 46 8.42 41.59 -28.01
N LYS A 47 8.01 41.12 -26.82
CA LYS A 47 6.88 41.71 -26.06
C LYS A 47 7.17 43.14 -25.63
N THR A 48 8.40 43.45 -25.21
CA THR A 48 8.78 44.80 -24.77
C THR A 48 8.90 45.78 -25.94
N HIS A 49 9.48 45.37 -27.06
CA HIS A 49 9.80 46.27 -28.18
C HIS A 49 8.78 46.24 -29.32
N TYR A 50 8.07 45.12 -29.52
CA TYR A 50 7.15 44.89 -30.64
C TYR A 50 5.83 44.18 -30.19
N PRO A 51 5.11 44.71 -29.18
CA PRO A 51 4.03 43.99 -28.49
C PRO A 51 2.90 43.49 -29.41
N ASN A 52 2.56 44.26 -30.45
CA ASN A 52 1.46 43.95 -31.38
C ASN A 52 1.93 43.32 -32.70
N SER A 53 3.18 42.88 -32.79
CA SER A 53 3.74 42.32 -34.03
C SER A 53 3.36 40.86 -34.25
N LYS A 54 3.41 40.43 -35.52
CA LYS A 54 3.29 39.01 -35.88
C LYS A 54 4.44 38.18 -35.31
N THR A 55 5.62 38.78 -35.15
CA THR A 55 6.80 38.14 -34.56
C THR A 55 6.55 37.76 -33.11
N THR A 56 5.97 38.65 -32.32
CA THR A 56 5.59 38.37 -30.92
C THR A 56 4.55 37.24 -30.83
N GLN A 57 3.56 37.23 -31.73
CA GLN A 57 2.56 36.15 -31.77
C GLN A 57 3.18 34.80 -32.15
N TYR A 58 4.09 34.79 -33.13
CA TYR A 58 4.83 33.60 -33.55
C TYR A 58 5.66 33.02 -32.39
N LEU A 59 6.47 33.86 -31.73
CA LEU A 59 7.30 33.46 -30.59
C LEU A 59 6.46 32.94 -29.41
N ASN A 60 5.31 33.55 -29.15
CA ASN A 60 4.41 33.11 -28.09
C ASN A 60 3.81 31.73 -28.38
N SER A 61 3.45 31.48 -29.65
CA SER A 61 2.97 30.17 -30.11
C SER A 61 4.08 29.12 -30.03
N LEU A 62 5.28 29.44 -30.49
CA LEU A 62 6.44 28.55 -30.44
C LEU A 62 6.81 28.19 -28.99
N ALA A 63 6.90 29.16 -28.09
CA ALA A 63 7.16 28.94 -26.67
C ALA A 63 6.12 28.03 -26.02
N SER A 64 4.84 28.20 -26.37
CA SER A 64 3.75 27.36 -25.86
C SER A 64 3.88 25.91 -26.34
N LYS A 65 4.25 25.69 -27.61
CA LYS A 65 4.50 24.35 -28.16
C LYS A 65 5.68 23.66 -27.45
N VAL A 66 6.78 24.39 -27.21
CA VAL A 66 7.97 23.87 -26.50
C VAL A 66 7.64 23.56 -25.05
N HIS A 67 6.90 24.45 -24.37
CA HIS A 67 6.45 24.20 -23.00
C HIS A 67 5.62 22.91 -22.92
N HIS A 68 4.71 22.68 -23.87
CA HIS A 68 3.93 21.44 -23.92
C HIS A 68 4.76 20.20 -24.27
N SER A 69 5.83 20.30 -25.06
CA SER A 69 6.69 19.14 -25.37
C SER A 69 7.53 18.74 -24.15
N ILE A 70 8.03 19.70 -23.38
CA ILE A 70 8.78 19.46 -22.14
C ILE A 70 7.86 18.87 -21.05
N TYR A 71 6.64 19.40 -20.94
CA TYR A 71 5.65 18.97 -19.94
C TYR A 71 4.72 17.86 -20.41
N GLN A 72 4.94 17.26 -21.60
CA GLN A 72 4.21 16.06 -21.98
C GLN A 72 4.55 14.96 -20.97
N ASN A 73 3.53 14.58 -20.19
CA ASN A 73 3.58 13.59 -19.13
C ASN A 73 4.56 12.46 -19.46
N LYS A 74 5.62 12.36 -18.66
CA LYS A 74 6.52 11.21 -18.62
C LYS A 74 5.63 9.98 -18.62
N LYS A 75 5.59 9.21 -19.72
CA LYS A 75 4.83 7.96 -19.76
C LYS A 75 5.39 7.09 -18.64
N GLU A 76 4.68 7.01 -17.52
CA GLU A 76 4.98 6.10 -16.43
C GLU A 76 4.94 4.70 -17.03
N SER A 77 6.11 4.16 -17.36
CA SER A 77 6.17 2.86 -18.02
C SER A 77 5.62 1.80 -17.05
N ASN A 78 5.03 0.71 -17.56
CA ASN A 78 4.63 -0.44 -16.74
C ASN A 78 5.76 -0.96 -15.81
N LYS A 79 7.03 -0.60 -16.08
CA LYS A 79 8.18 -0.88 -15.20
C LYS A 79 8.12 -0.12 -13.87
N ARG A 80 7.41 1.02 -13.77
CA ARG A 80 7.23 1.80 -12.53
C ARG A 80 6.49 0.99 -11.47
N MET A 81 5.39 0.35 -11.89
CA MET A 81 4.58 -0.51 -11.04
C MET A 81 5.45 -1.68 -10.55
N LEU A 82 6.13 -2.39 -11.45
CA LEU A 82 7.00 -3.51 -11.07
C LEU A 82 8.16 -3.07 -10.14
N SER A 83 8.76 -1.91 -10.40
CA SER A 83 9.83 -1.33 -9.57
C SER A 83 9.36 -1.01 -8.15
N PHE A 84 8.09 -0.65 -7.97
CA PHE A 84 7.54 -0.39 -6.65
C PHE A 84 7.60 -1.64 -5.76
N TRP A 85 7.03 -2.77 -6.20
CA TRP A 85 7.07 -4.03 -5.42
C TRP A 85 8.46 -4.67 -5.42
N LYS A 86 9.23 -4.60 -6.52
CA LYS A 86 10.56 -5.23 -6.55
C LYS A 86 11.62 -4.48 -5.74
N THR A 87 11.52 -3.15 -5.63
CA THR A 87 12.62 -2.34 -5.10
C THR A 87 12.17 -1.36 -4.02
N GLU A 88 11.21 -0.48 -4.32
CA GLU A 88 10.88 0.62 -3.39
C GLU A 88 10.25 0.14 -2.08
N LEU A 89 9.25 -0.72 -2.16
CA LEU A 89 8.57 -1.25 -0.99
C LEU A 89 9.52 -2.08 -0.11
N PRO A 90 10.31 -3.04 -0.64
CA PRO A 90 11.33 -3.73 0.14
C PRO A 90 12.33 -2.78 0.81
N LEU A 91 12.80 -1.74 0.12
CA LEU A 91 13.72 -0.76 0.73
C LEU A 91 13.06 0.01 1.88
N VAL A 92 11.81 0.43 1.74
CA VAL A 92 11.05 1.08 2.81
C VAL A 92 10.88 0.13 4.00
N VAL A 93 10.48 -1.12 3.74
CA VAL A 93 10.33 -2.17 4.77
C VAL A 93 11.65 -2.42 5.50
N LYS A 94 12.77 -2.51 4.77
CA LYS A 94 14.13 -2.65 5.34
C LYS A 94 14.43 -1.57 6.38
N THR A 95 14.10 -0.33 6.06
CA THR A 95 14.34 0.82 6.96
C THR A 95 13.45 0.82 8.20
N HIS A 96 12.30 0.14 8.17
CA HIS A 96 11.29 0.14 9.24
C HIS A 96 11.01 -1.25 9.84
N HIS A 97 11.92 -2.20 9.69
CA HIS A 97 11.79 -3.54 10.29
C HIS A 97 11.56 -3.50 11.80
N LYS A 98 12.14 -2.53 12.52
CA LYS A 98 11.93 -2.39 13.96
C LYS A 98 10.46 -2.12 14.29
N GLN A 99 9.80 -1.25 13.53
CA GLN A 99 8.39 -0.88 13.73
C GLN A 99 7.47 -2.04 13.37
N LEU A 100 7.79 -2.79 12.31
CA LEU A 100 7.09 -4.03 11.95
C LEU A 100 7.22 -5.09 13.06
N PHE A 101 8.42 -5.25 13.63
CA PHE A 101 8.65 -6.16 14.74
C PHE A 101 7.89 -5.74 16.00
N ILE A 102 7.86 -4.45 16.33
CA ILE A 102 7.06 -3.93 17.46
C ILE A 102 5.57 -4.23 17.23
N SER A 103 5.06 -3.98 16.03
CA SER A 103 3.67 -4.31 15.65
C SER A 103 3.37 -5.79 15.85
N PHE A 104 4.26 -6.67 15.38
CA PHE A 104 4.17 -8.11 15.57
C PHE A 104 4.13 -8.49 17.06
N VAL A 105 5.01 -7.92 17.88
CA VAL A 105 5.06 -8.21 19.32
C VAL A 105 3.77 -7.77 20.02
N ILE A 106 3.25 -6.56 19.71
CA ILE A 106 1.97 -6.08 20.25
C ILE A 106 0.87 -7.08 19.90
N PHE A 107 0.73 -7.42 18.62
CA PHE A 107 -0.31 -8.32 18.16
C PHE A 107 -0.19 -9.72 18.79
N PHE A 108 1.02 -10.28 18.83
CA PHE A 108 1.28 -11.60 19.40
C PHE A 108 0.94 -11.65 20.89
N ILE A 109 1.37 -10.66 21.68
CA ILE A 109 1.02 -10.57 23.10
C ILE A 109 -0.50 -10.45 23.26
N SER A 110 -1.16 -9.67 22.43
CA SER A 110 -2.63 -9.55 22.45
C SER A 110 -3.35 -10.86 22.14
N CYS A 111 -2.84 -11.67 21.22
CA CYS A 111 -3.35 -13.03 21.00
C CYS A 111 -3.21 -13.91 22.23
N LEU A 112 -2.06 -13.85 22.92
CA LEU A 112 -1.88 -14.58 24.17
C LEU A 112 -2.86 -14.10 25.25
N ILE A 113 -3.05 -12.78 25.39
CA ILE A 113 -4.03 -12.21 26.31
C ILE A 113 -5.44 -12.75 25.99
N GLY A 114 -5.87 -12.68 24.73
CA GLY A 114 -7.17 -13.20 24.31
C GLY A 114 -7.33 -14.70 24.61
N TRP A 115 -6.32 -15.49 24.26
CA TRP A 115 -6.31 -16.94 24.50
C TRP A 115 -6.41 -17.29 25.98
N PHE A 116 -5.57 -16.69 26.83
CA PHE A 116 -5.57 -17.00 28.26
C PHE A 116 -6.81 -16.46 28.96
N SER A 117 -7.29 -15.27 28.61
CA SER A 117 -8.54 -14.75 29.16
C SER A 117 -9.72 -15.65 28.81
N ALA A 118 -9.83 -16.10 27.55
CA ALA A 118 -10.86 -17.05 27.14
C ALA A 118 -10.75 -18.42 27.83
N LYS A 119 -9.54 -18.81 28.27
CA LYS A 119 -9.32 -20.05 29.02
C LYS A 119 -9.82 -20.02 30.46
N TYR A 120 -9.68 -18.88 31.13
CA TYR A 120 -9.98 -18.75 32.56
C TYR A 120 -11.34 -18.12 32.83
N ASP A 121 -11.99 -17.52 31.83
CA ASP A 121 -13.31 -16.91 31.93
C ASP A 121 -14.16 -17.26 30.70
N ASP A 122 -15.16 -18.12 30.90
CA ASP A 122 -16.09 -18.56 29.85
C ASP A 122 -16.94 -17.42 29.28
N SER A 123 -17.16 -16.35 30.06
CA SER A 123 -17.90 -15.17 29.60
C SER A 123 -17.08 -14.28 28.67
N PHE A 124 -15.74 -14.38 28.73
CA PHE A 124 -14.83 -13.57 27.95
C PHE A 124 -14.97 -13.79 26.44
N VAL A 125 -15.23 -15.03 26.02
CA VAL A 125 -15.45 -15.35 24.60
C VAL A 125 -16.66 -14.60 24.06
N ARG A 126 -17.76 -14.55 24.82
CA ARG A 126 -18.99 -13.83 24.44
C ARG A 126 -18.79 -12.32 24.46
N LEU A 127 -18.02 -11.80 25.42
CA LEU A 127 -17.67 -10.37 25.46
C LEU A 127 -16.93 -9.92 24.19
N ILE A 128 -16.02 -10.74 23.69
CA ILE A 128 -15.15 -10.38 22.56
C ILE A 128 -15.79 -10.72 21.20
N LEU A 129 -16.40 -11.89 21.06
CA LEU A 129 -16.98 -12.35 19.78
C LEU A 129 -18.46 -11.98 19.62
N GLY A 130 -19.15 -11.67 20.72
CA GLY A 130 -20.58 -11.38 20.77
C GLY A 130 -21.44 -12.65 20.84
N ASP A 131 -22.59 -12.52 21.50
CA ASP A 131 -23.54 -13.63 21.68
C ASP A 131 -24.05 -14.21 20.36
N THR A 132 -24.30 -13.35 19.37
CA THR A 132 -24.77 -13.79 18.05
C THR A 132 -23.79 -14.74 17.38
N TYR A 133 -22.49 -14.40 17.37
CA TYR A 133 -21.47 -15.23 16.74
C TYR A 133 -21.29 -16.56 17.48
N VAL A 134 -21.22 -16.51 18.81
CA VAL A 134 -21.06 -17.70 19.64
C VAL A 134 -22.25 -18.64 19.49
N ASN A 135 -23.48 -18.13 19.57
CA ASN A 135 -24.68 -18.96 19.46
C ASN A 135 -24.81 -19.60 18.07
N MET A 136 -24.61 -18.83 17.00
CA MET A 136 -24.56 -19.37 15.63
C MET A 136 -23.49 -20.46 15.49
N THR A 137 -22.31 -20.27 16.07
CA THR A 137 -21.24 -21.26 15.98
C THR A 137 -21.57 -22.53 16.77
N LEU A 138 -22.20 -22.41 17.94
CA LEU A 138 -22.66 -23.57 18.70
C LEU A 138 -23.74 -24.35 17.94
N GLU A 139 -24.69 -23.66 17.32
CA GLU A 139 -25.72 -24.27 16.48
C GLU A 139 -25.11 -25.00 15.26
N ASN A 140 -24.12 -24.38 14.61
CA ASN A 140 -23.36 -24.99 13.52
C ASN A 140 -22.63 -26.28 13.97
N ILE A 141 -22.03 -26.27 15.17
CA ILE A 141 -21.37 -27.44 15.76
C ILE A 141 -22.39 -28.55 16.03
N GLU A 142 -23.56 -28.22 16.58
CA GLU A 142 -24.65 -29.18 16.82
C GLU A 142 -25.16 -29.80 15.51
N ASN A 143 -25.14 -29.04 14.41
CA ASN A 143 -25.50 -29.49 13.07
C ASN A 143 -24.35 -30.22 12.32
N ASN A 144 -23.23 -30.51 12.98
CA ASN A 144 -22.03 -31.13 12.39
C ASN A 144 -21.40 -30.35 11.21
N ASP A 145 -21.57 -29.02 11.15
CA ASP A 145 -20.86 -28.14 10.21
C ASP A 145 -20.32 -26.90 10.93
N PRO A 146 -19.30 -27.02 11.80
CA PRO A 146 -18.78 -25.92 12.60
C PRO A 146 -18.37 -24.68 11.80
N MET A 147 -17.98 -24.88 10.54
CA MET A 147 -17.49 -23.85 9.61
C MET A 147 -18.56 -23.32 8.65
N ALA A 148 -19.85 -23.63 8.86
CA ALA A 148 -20.96 -23.22 8.00
C ALA A 148 -21.06 -21.70 7.80
N VAL A 149 -20.53 -20.90 8.73
CA VAL A 149 -20.45 -19.43 8.59
C VAL A 149 -19.74 -19.01 7.30
N TYR A 150 -18.73 -19.77 6.87
CA TYR A 150 -17.98 -19.51 5.64
C TYR A 150 -18.73 -20.02 4.39
N LYS A 151 -19.79 -20.82 4.54
CA LYS A 151 -20.58 -21.43 3.43
C LYS A 151 -21.90 -20.71 3.12
N SER A 152 -22.34 -19.80 3.98
CA SER A 152 -23.68 -19.18 3.90
C SER A 152 -23.86 -18.09 2.83
N SER A 153 -22.78 -17.42 2.40
CA SER A 153 -22.84 -16.26 1.48
C SER A 153 -22.54 -16.63 0.01
N LYS A 154 -22.81 -15.76 -0.97
CA LYS A 154 -22.31 -15.98 -2.34
C LYS A 154 -20.80 -15.71 -2.41
N GLU A 155 -20.07 -16.52 -3.17
CA GLU A 155 -18.58 -16.50 -3.22
C GLU A 155 -18.02 -15.13 -3.58
N VAL A 156 -18.55 -14.51 -4.64
CA VAL A 156 -18.10 -13.19 -5.13
C VAL A 156 -18.44 -12.07 -4.13
N ASP A 157 -19.61 -12.14 -3.50
CA ASP A 157 -20.05 -11.14 -2.52
C ASP A 157 -19.21 -11.22 -1.23
N MET A 158 -18.89 -12.44 -0.79
CA MET A 158 -18.00 -12.70 0.35
C MET A 158 -16.57 -12.23 0.06
N PHE A 159 -16.02 -12.61 -1.10
CA PHE A 159 -14.71 -12.16 -1.56
C PHE A 159 -14.58 -10.64 -1.54
N LEU A 160 -15.50 -9.93 -2.21
CA LEU A 160 -15.46 -8.48 -2.32
C LEU A 160 -15.68 -7.81 -0.96
N GLY A 161 -16.66 -8.27 -0.18
CA GLY A 161 -16.99 -7.73 1.13
C GLY A 161 -15.82 -7.81 2.10
N ILE A 162 -15.18 -8.98 2.20
CA ILE A 162 -14.09 -9.20 3.15
C ILE A 162 -12.81 -8.50 2.69
N THR A 163 -12.50 -8.54 1.39
CA THR A 163 -11.36 -7.79 0.84
C THR A 163 -11.49 -6.30 1.14
N ILE A 164 -12.66 -5.69 0.87
CA ILE A 164 -12.90 -4.26 1.13
C ILE A 164 -12.82 -3.97 2.63
N ASN A 165 -13.39 -4.83 3.47
CA ASN A 165 -13.33 -4.67 4.92
C ASN A 165 -11.90 -4.70 5.44
N ASN A 166 -11.09 -5.68 5.00
CA ASN A 166 -9.72 -5.83 5.45
C ASN A 166 -8.81 -4.70 4.96
N VAL A 167 -8.99 -4.24 3.72
CA VAL A 167 -8.35 -3.02 3.24
C VAL A 167 -8.76 -1.83 4.12
N ARG A 168 -10.05 -1.62 4.38
CA ARG A 168 -10.54 -0.52 5.22
C ARG A 168 -9.95 -0.57 6.64
N VAL A 169 -9.96 -1.73 7.29
CA VAL A 169 -9.39 -1.93 8.63
C VAL A 169 -7.89 -1.63 8.61
N SER A 170 -7.15 -2.10 7.61
CA SER A 170 -5.71 -1.81 7.49
C SER A 170 -5.40 -0.32 7.34
N PHE A 171 -6.20 0.41 6.55
CA PHE A 171 -6.09 1.86 6.42
C PHE A 171 -6.44 2.58 7.73
N LEU A 172 -7.44 2.11 8.47
CA LEU A 172 -7.78 2.65 9.80
C LEU A 172 -6.63 2.41 10.79
N VAL A 173 -6.07 1.20 10.84
CA VAL A 173 -4.89 0.87 11.65
C VAL A 173 -3.74 1.82 11.34
N PHE A 174 -3.48 2.10 10.07
CA PHE A 174 -2.46 3.05 9.64
C PHE A 174 -2.76 4.49 10.08
N ILE A 175 -3.95 5.01 9.77
CA ILE A 175 -4.34 6.40 10.04
C ILE A 175 -4.38 6.67 11.54
N LEU A 176 -4.84 5.71 12.34
CA LEU A 176 -4.82 5.84 13.80
C LEU A 176 -3.40 5.92 14.39
N GLY A 177 -2.36 5.64 13.59
CA GLY A 177 -0.97 5.95 13.92
C GLY A 177 -0.74 7.44 14.19
N LEU A 178 -1.55 8.34 13.61
CA LEU A 178 -1.52 9.78 13.89
C LEU A 178 -1.68 10.10 15.37
N PHE A 179 -2.38 9.25 16.13
CA PHE A 179 -2.48 9.35 17.59
C PHE A 179 -1.24 8.73 18.25
N PHE A 180 -0.06 9.21 17.87
CA PHE A 180 1.22 8.90 18.49
C PHE A 180 1.54 7.39 18.55
N SER A 181 1.20 6.64 17.48
CA SER A 181 1.34 5.18 17.37
C SER A 181 0.43 4.35 18.30
N VAL A 182 -0.17 4.96 19.33
CA VAL A 182 -1.06 4.30 20.30
C VAL A 182 -2.33 3.81 19.62
N GLY A 183 -2.91 4.60 18.71
CA GLY A 183 -4.12 4.22 18.00
C GLY A 183 -3.95 2.96 17.13
N SER A 184 -2.82 2.83 16.43
CA SER A 184 -2.48 1.58 15.72
C SER A 184 -2.29 0.42 16.68
N GLY A 185 -1.60 0.65 17.80
CA GLY A 185 -1.41 -0.34 18.86
C GLY A 185 -2.73 -0.86 19.44
N PHE A 186 -3.70 0.02 19.66
CA PHE A 186 -5.03 -0.35 20.15
C PHE A 186 -5.80 -1.24 19.18
N LEU A 187 -5.78 -0.94 17.87
CA LEU A 187 -6.43 -1.81 16.89
C LEU A 187 -5.71 -3.15 16.72
N LEU A 188 -4.38 -3.18 16.75
CA LEU A 188 -3.63 -4.44 16.80
C LEU A 188 -4.00 -5.24 18.04
N PHE A 189 -4.14 -4.57 19.19
CA PHE A 189 -4.53 -5.21 20.43
C PHE A 189 -5.92 -5.83 20.34
N SER A 190 -6.91 -5.07 19.89
CA SER A 190 -8.28 -5.53 19.74
C SER A 190 -8.38 -6.74 18.78
N ASN A 191 -7.74 -6.65 17.61
CA ASN A 191 -7.73 -7.76 16.64
C ASN A 191 -6.96 -8.98 17.17
N GLY A 192 -5.86 -8.77 17.88
CA GLY A 192 -5.08 -9.84 18.48
C GLY A 192 -5.87 -10.58 19.56
N VAL A 193 -6.51 -9.85 20.48
CA VAL A 193 -7.38 -10.43 21.52
C VAL A 193 -8.52 -11.22 20.88
N MET A 194 -9.18 -10.65 19.87
CA MET A 194 -10.24 -11.33 19.12
C MET A 194 -9.76 -12.66 18.53
N LEU A 195 -8.62 -12.68 17.83
CA LEU A 195 -8.06 -13.90 17.26
C LEU A 195 -7.68 -14.93 18.34
N GLY A 196 -7.10 -14.48 19.45
CA GLY A 196 -6.72 -15.34 20.57
C GLY A 196 -7.93 -16.03 21.20
N SER A 197 -8.97 -15.25 21.52
CA SER A 197 -10.24 -15.76 22.06
C SER A 197 -10.91 -16.73 21.10
N PHE A 198 -10.91 -16.38 19.80
CA PHE A 198 -11.45 -17.21 18.74
C PHE A 198 -10.77 -18.59 18.68
N GLN A 199 -9.45 -18.63 18.63
CA GLN A 199 -8.71 -19.89 18.51
C GLN A 199 -8.87 -20.77 19.76
N TYR A 200 -8.92 -20.16 20.96
CA TYR A 200 -9.19 -20.90 22.18
C TYR A 200 -10.62 -21.46 22.22
N PHE A 201 -11.62 -20.70 21.77
CA PHE A 201 -13.02 -21.14 21.74
C PHE A 201 -13.18 -22.46 20.96
N PHE A 202 -12.58 -22.57 19.78
CA PHE A 202 -12.61 -23.82 19.01
C PHE A 202 -11.77 -24.93 19.64
N LEU A 203 -10.66 -24.60 20.33
CA LEU A 203 -9.92 -25.58 21.11
C LEU A 203 -10.76 -26.17 22.25
N ALA A 204 -11.49 -25.34 22.98
CA ALA A 204 -12.37 -25.78 24.07
C ALA A 204 -13.53 -26.68 23.56
N LYS A 205 -13.87 -26.60 22.28
CA LYS A 205 -14.85 -27.48 21.62
C LYS A 205 -14.25 -28.72 20.94
N GLY A 206 -12.94 -28.92 21.05
CA GLY A 206 -12.25 -30.05 20.41
C GLY A 206 -12.06 -29.91 18.89
N LEU A 207 -12.27 -28.71 18.35
CA LEU A 207 -12.28 -28.41 16.92
C LEU A 207 -11.08 -27.57 16.47
N PHE A 208 -10.04 -27.48 17.29
CA PHE A 208 -8.87 -26.63 17.04
C PHE A 208 -8.24 -26.86 15.67
N LEU A 209 -8.01 -28.12 15.30
CA LEU A 209 -7.30 -28.44 14.05
C LEU A 209 -8.14 -28.05 12.82
N GLU A 210 -9.45 -28.30 12.86
CA GLU A 210 -10.37 -27.95 11.78
C GLU A 210 -10.49 -26.43 11.62
N SER A 211 -10.67 -25.70 12.72
CA SER A 211 -10.71 -24.23 12.69
C SER A 211 -9.37 -23.65 12.23
N PHE A 212 -8.26 -24.23 12.69
CA PHE A 212 -6.92 -23.76 12.33
C PHE A 212 -6.68 -23.93 10.84
N LEU A 213 -6.90 -25.12 10.28
CA LEU A 213 -6.66 -25.38 8.87
C LEU A 213 -7.57 -24.52 7.98
N THR A 214 -8.85 -24.39 8.34
CA THR A 214 -9.81 -23.60 7.56
C THR A 214 -9.43 -22.12 7.54
N ILE A 215 -9.10 -21.56 8.70
CA ILE A 215 -8.91 -20.10 8.84
C ILE A 215 -7.55 -19.66 8.34
N TRP A 216 -6.49 -20.42 8.62
CA TRP A 216 -5.14 -19.99 8.27
C TRP A 216 -4.86 -20.06 6.75
N ILE A 217 -5.71 -20.70 5.94
CA ILE A 217 -5.63 -20.66 4.47
C ILE A 217 -5.57 -19.22 3.97
N HIS A 218 -6.52 -18.37 4.41
CA HIS A 218 -6.56 -16.95 4.08
C HIS A 218 -5.95 -16.10 5.21
N GLY A 219 -6.22 -16.47 6.47
CA GLY A 219 -5.81 -15.74 7.66
C GLY A 219 -4.30 -15.55 7.79
N THR A 220 -3.47 -16.45 7.24
CA THR A 220 -2.00 -16.23 7.16
C THR A 220 -1.66 -14.90 6.49
N LEU A 221 -2.30 -14.58 5.38
CA LEU A 221 -2.07 -13.36 4.63
C LEU A 221 -2.72 -12.15 5.30
N GLU A 222 -3.94 -12.29 5.80
CA GLU A 222 -4.69 -11.19 6.42
C GLU A 222 -4.07 -10.72 7.72
N ILE A 223 -3.77 -11.65 8.63
CA ILE A 223 -3.16 -11.35 9.92
C ILE A 223 -1.78 -10.71 9.69
N SER A 224 -0.99 -11.26 8.77
CA SER A 224 0.29 -10.67 8.39
C SER A 224 0.14 -9.25 7.85
N ALA A 225 -0.84 -9.02 6.97
CA ALA A 225 -1.09 -7.71 6.38
C ALA A 225 -1.56 -6.68 7.42
N ILE A 226 -2.42 -7.07 8.38
CA ILE A 226 -2.84 -6.21 9.49
C ILE A 226 -1.64 -5.85 10.39
N ILE A 227 -0.77 -6.82 10.71
CA ILE A 227 0.46 -6.56 11.48
C ILE A 227 1.37 -5.59 10.72
N ILE A 228 1.53 -5.76 9.40
CA ILE A 228 2.32 -4.86 8.56
C ILE A 228 1.70 -3.45 8.52
N ALA A 229 0.36 -3.36 8.43
CA ALA A 229 -0.37 -2.09 8.51
C ALA A 229 -0.18 -1.39 9.85
N GLY A 230 -0.17 -2.16 10.94
CA GLY A 230 0.18 -1.69 12.29
C GLY A 230 1.59 -1.10 12.35
N GLY A 231 2.56 -1.76 11.73
CA GLY A 231 3.92 -1.24 11.61
C GLY A 231 3.97 0.06 10.80
N ALA A 232 3.21 0.15 9.70
CA ALA A 232 3.07 1.39 8.94
C ALA A 232 2.46 2.54 9.77
N GLY A 233 1.46 2.24 10.60
CA GLY A 233 0.88 3.20 11.54
C GLY A 233 1.87 3.66 12.61
N ILE A 234 2.68 2.75 13.15
CA ILE A 234 3.77 3.08 14.08
C ILE A 234 4.84 3.94 13.39
N VAL A 235 5.15 3.70 12.12
CA VAL A 235 6.07 4.55 11.32
C VAL A 235 5.51 5.97 11.21
N LEU A 236 4.21 6.11 10.94
CA LEU A 236 3.53 7.41 10.88
C LEU A 236 3.56 8.13 12.23
N GLY A 237 3.13 7.49 13.31
CA GLY A 237 3.08 8.10 14.64
C GLY A 237 4.46 8.48 15.17
N ASN A 238 5.45 7.60 15.00
CA ASN A 238 6.82 7.86 15.44
C ASN A 238 7.48 9.00 14.65
N SER A 239 7.06 9.26 13.41
CA SER A 239 7.58 10.40 12.65
C SER A 239 7.20 11.76 13.25
N ILE A 240 6.08 11.82 13.99
CA ILE A 240 5.65 13.01 14.73
C ILE A 240 6.40 13.12 16.06
N LEU A 241 6.50 12.01 16.79
CA LEU A 241 7.12 11.94 18.12
C LEU A 241 8.64 12.10 18.08
N PHE A 242 9.29 11.49 17.10
CA PHE A 242 10.74 11.32 17.04
C PHE A 242 11.29 11.79 15.67
N PRO A 243 11.28 13.10 15.40
CA PRO A 243 11.69 13.65 14.10
C PRO A 243 13.21 13.57 13.82
N LYS A 244 14.00 13.13 14.81
CA LYS A 244 15.47 13.08 14.75
C LYS A 244 16.05 14.45 14.37
N THR A 245 16.76 14.54 13.27
CA THR A 245 17.42 15.78 12.77
C THR A 245 16.53 16.59 11.83
N PHE A 246 15.34 16.09 11.45
CA PHE A 246 14.42 16.79 10.57
C PHE A 246 13.48 17.71 11.35
N SER A 247 12.89 18.69 10.67
CA SER A 247 11.74 19.39 11.23
C SER A 247 10.56 18.42 11.43
N ARG A 248 9.65 18.70 12.36
CA ARG A 248 8.47 17.86 12.61
C ARG A 248 7.61 17.67 11.35
N GLY A 249 7.44 18.74 10.56
CA GLY A 249 6.67 18.69 9.31
C GLY A 249 7.31 17.80 8.25
N GLU A 250 8.63 17.93 8.03
CA GLU A 250 9.35 17.09 7.07
C GLU A 250 9.38 15.63 7.52
N SER A 251 9.67 15.38 8.79
CA SER A 251 9.64 14.03 9.36
C SER A 251 8.26 13.39 9.17
N PHE A 252 7.19 14.12 9.46
CA PHE A 252 5.82 13.67 9.23
C PHE A 252 5.56 13.31 7.77
N ILE A 253 5.94 14.17 6.82
CA ILE A 253 5.79 13.89 5.39
C ILE A 253 6.56 12.62 4.98
N MET A 254 7.77 12.44 5.49
CA MET A 254 8.57 11.22 5.24
C MET A 254 7.91 9.97 5.83
N GLY A 255 7.42 10.06 7.07
CA GLY A 255 6.70 8.98 7.76
C GLY A 255 5.41 8.60 7.02
N ALA A 256 4.61 9.58 6.62
CA ALA A 256 3.38 9.40 5.86
C ALA A 256 3.65 8.77 4.50
N LYS A 257 4.65 9.24 3.74
CA LYS A 257 5.05 8.64 2.46
C LYS A 257 5.48 7.19 2.64
N ASN A 258 6.32 6.89 3.63
CA ASN A 258 6.79 5.53 3.87
C ASN A 258 5.66 4.59 4.31
N GLY A 259 4.82 5.03 5.26
CA GLY A 259 3.68 4.25 5.71
C GLY A 259 2.66 4.00 4.59
N LEU A 260 2.37 5.01 3.76
CA LEU A 260 1.46 4.84 2.62
C LEU A 260 2.01 3.84 1.60
N LYS A 261 3.32 3.84 1.32
CA LYS A 261 3.95 2.83 0.47
C LYS A 261 3.75 1.42 1.03
N ILE A 262 3.90 1.23 2.34
CA ILE A 262 3.66 -0.06 2.99
C ILE A 262 2.19 -0.49 2.82
N ILE A 263 1.23 0.42 3.05
CA ILE A 263 -0.21 0.14 2.92
C ILE A 263 -0.59 -0.22 1.49
N ILE A 264 -0.16 0.56 0.50
CA ILE A 264 -0.37 0.24 -0.92
C ILE A 264 0.26 -1.11 -1.27
N GLY A 265 1.38 -1.43 -0.64
CA GLY A 265 2.08 -2.71 -0.80
C GLY A 265 1.27 -3.94 -0.39
N ILE A 266 0.47 -3.83 0.67
CA ILE A 266 -0.32 -4.95 1.22
C ILE A 266 -1.73 -5.08 0.62
N VAL A 267 -2.31 -3.99 0.09
CA VAL A 267 -2.94 -3.98 -1.26
C VAL A 267 -3.30 -5.35 -1.87
N PRO A 268 -2.47 -5.83 -2.83
CA PRO A 268 -2.65 -7.12 -3.50
C PRO A 268 -2.72 -8.34 -2.57
N ILE A 269 -2.12 -8.28 -1.37
CA ILE A 269 -2.12 -9.40 -0.43
C ILE A 269 -3.53 -9.64 0.11
N PHE A 270 -4.27 -8.57 0.45
CA PHE A 270 -5.68 -8.70 0.86
C PHE A 270 -6.56 -9.23 -0.27
N ILE A 271 -6.27 -8.86 -1.52
CA ILE A 271 -7.01 -9.39 -2.68
C ILE A 271 -6.79 -10.90 -2.79
N VAL A 272 -5.55 -11.38 -2.63
CA VAL A 272 -5.25 -12.82 -2.63
C VAL A 272 -5.90 -13.50 -1.43
N ALA A 273 -5.85 -12.89 -0.25
CA ALA A 273 -6.44 -13.45 0.97
C ALA A 273 -7.96 -13.59 0.87
N GLY A 274 -8.66 -12.52 0.45
CA GLY A 274 -10.10 -12.58 0.21
C GLY A 274 -10.45 -13.58 -0.88
N PHE A 275 -9.61 -13.76 -1.92
CA PHE A 275 -9.84 -14.78 -2.93
C PHE A 275 -9.77 -16.19 -2.32
N LEU A 276 -8.75 -16.45 -1.50
CA LEU A 276 -8.63 -17.70 -0.75
C LEU A 276 -9.84 -17.91 0.16
N GLU A 277 -10.35 -16.88 0.81
CA GLU A 277 -11.55 -17.00 1.64
C GLU A 277 -12.82 -17.26 0.84
N GLY A 278 -13.04 -16.46 -0.20
CA GLY A 278 -14.21 -16.51 -1.08
C GLY A 278 -14.36 -17.83 -1.82
N PHE A 279 -13.24 -18.44 -2.24
CA PHE A 279 -13.24 -19.57 -3.16
C PHE A 279 -12.59 -20.85 -2.61
N VAL A 280 -11.71 -20.77 -1.61
CA VAL A 280 -10.94 -21.94 -1.13
C VAL A 280 -11.41 -22.40 0.25
N THR A 281 -11.56 -21.49 1.21
CA THR A 281 -11.91 -21.77 2.62
C THR A 281 -13.23 -22.52 2.78
N ARG A 282 -14.15 -22.39 1.81
CA ARG A 282 -15.47 -23.05 1.83
C ARG A 282 -15.38 -24.56 1.60
N HIS A 283 -14.30 -25.03 0.97
CA HIS A 283 -14.04 -26.44 0.72
C HIS A 283 -13.45 -27.10 1.98
N THR A 284 -14.28 -27.28 3.00
CA THR A 284 -13.88 -27.86 4.30
C THR A 284 -13.38 -29.31 4.19
N ASP A 285 -13.77 -30.03 3.14
CA ASP A 285 -13.36 -31.42 2.88
C ASP A 285 -12.03 -31.51 2.10
N MET A 286 -11.34 -30.38 1.91
CA MET A 286 -10.06 -30.33 1.23
C MET A 286 -9.02 -31.21 1.95
N PRO A 287 -8.20 -31.99 1.21
CA PRO A 287 -7.15 -32.78 1.83
C PRO A 287 -6.17 -31.91 2.64
N ILE A 288 -5.84 -32.34 3.85
CA ILE A 288 -5.00 -31.60 4.81
C ILE A 288 -3.68 -31.12 4.20
N TYR A 289 -3.04 -31.94 3.35
CA TYR A 289 -1.78 -31.58 2.70
C TYR A 289 -1.91 -30.36 1.78
N LEU A 290 -3.07 -30.16 1.15
CA LEU A 290 -3.32 -29.01 0.28
C LEU A 290 -3.52 -27.74 1.11
N SER A 291 -4.30 -27.83 2.20
CA SER A 291 -4.46 -26.73 3.16
C SER A 291 -3.11 -26.32 3.75
N LEU A 292 -2.30 -27.28 4.20
CA LEU A 292 -0.96 -27.03 4.72
C LEU A 292 -0.03 -26.43 3.66
N PHE A 293 -0.10 -26.88 2.41
CA PHE A 293 0.67 -26.29 1.32
C PHE A 293 0.34 -24.80 1.12
N ILE A 294 -0.94 -24.43 1.13
CA ILE A 294 -1.36 -23.03 1.00
C ILE A 294 -0.90 -22.22 2.23
N ILE A 295 -1.14 -22.72 3.44
CA ILE A 295 -0.75 -22.07 4.70
C ILE A 295 0.76 -21.82 4.74
N LEU A 296 1.57 -22.87 4.54
CA LEU A 296 3.03 -22.77 4.58
C LEU A 296 3.57 -21.95 3.42
N GLY A 297 2.98 -22.04 2.23
CA GLY A 297 3.33 -21.23 1.07
C GLY A 297 3.11 -19.75 1.33
N SER A 298 1.93 -19.37 1.82
CA SER A 298 1.58 -17.99 2.22
C SER A 298 2.50 -17.47 3.32
N PHE A 299 2.76 -18.27 4.35
CA PHE A 299 3.65 -17.87 5.45
C PHE A 299 5.09 -17.68 4.98
N SER A 300 5.60 -18.62 4.16
CA SER A 300 6.92 -18.54 3.56
C SER A 300 7.04 -17.32 2.65
N PHE A 301 6.01 -17.01 1.86
CA PHE A 301 5.96 -15.81 1.04
C PHE A 301 6.06 -14.53 1.87
N VAL A 302 5.27 -14.41 2.94
CA VAL A 302 5.30 -13.23 3.83
C VAL A 302 6.68 -13.06 4.46
N ILE A 303 7.24 -14.12 5.04
CA ILE A 303 8.58 -14.07 5.65
C ILE A 303 9.63 -13.70 4.61
N TRP A 304 9.60 -14.37 3.45
CA TRP A 304 10.56 -14.10 2.40
C TRP A 304 10.45 -12.65 1.93
N TYR A 305 9.26 -12.15 1.61
CA TYR A 305 9.08 -10.84 0.99
C TYR A 305 9.22 -9.65 1.94
N PHE A 306 8.76 -9.76 3.19
CA PHE A 306 8.81 -8.65 4.16
C PHE A 306 9.98 -8.71 5.13
N ILE A 307 10.68 -9.85 5.25
CA ILE A 307 11.80 -9.99 6.19
C ILE A 307 13.12 -10.29 5.48
N ILE A 308 13.17 -11.32 4.63
CA ILE A 308 14.42 -11.79 4.01
C ILE A 308 14.83 -10.90 2.83
N TYR A 309 13.94 -10.75 1.85
CA TYR A 309 14.18 -10.01 0.62
C TYR A 309 14.63 -8.56 0.86
N PRO A 310 14.00 -7.78 1.78
CA PRO A 310 14.44 -6.43 2.14
C PRO A 310 15.86 -6.39 2.71
N ARG A 311 16.32 -7.44 3.41
CA ARG A 311 17.70 -7.51 3.93
C ARG A 311 18.71 -7.77 2.81
N THR A 312 18.32 -8.53 1.79
CA THR A 312 19.20 -8.91 0.68
C THR A 312 19.35 -7.83 -0.39
N ILE A 313 18.36 -6.95 -0.55
CA ILE A 313 18.41 -5.91 -1.59
C ILE A 313 19.49 -4.87 -1.27
N LYS A 314 20.40 -4.64 -2.23
CA LYS A 314 21.44 -3.61 -2.12
C LYS A 314 20.84 -2.24 -2.43
N ASN A 315 21.26 -1.22 -1.70
CA ASN A 315 20.96 0.16 -2.06
C ASN A 315 21.73 0.46 -3.35
N PHE A 316 21.01 0.79 -4.43
CA PHE A 316 21.61 1.27 -5.68
C PHE A 316 21.85 2.76 -5.61
#